data_AF-A0A357WV53-F1
#
_entry.id   AF-A0A357WV53-F1
#
_cell.length_a   1.000
_cell.length_b   1.000
_cell.length_c   1.000
_cell.angle_alpha   90.00
_cell.angle_beta   90.00
_cell.angle_gamma   90.00
#
_symmetry.space_group_name_H-M   'P 1'
#
loop_
_entity.id
_entity.type
_entity.pdbx_description
1 polymer ?
#
loop_
_entity_poly.entity_id
_entity_poly.type
_entity_poly.pdbx_seq_one_letter_code
_entity_poly.pdbx_strand_id
1 'polypeptide(L)'
;MLTNLKEGGLMNEMERLEYIAKMAENLPTLRTKLNMTQEELANLIGVSRSTVILFEKGQRSMTWNTFLSLILIFSKNSDTNKLMKALDIYTDELEEILGGNQ
;
A
#
# COMPACT_ATOMS: atom_id res chain seq x y z
N MET A 1 -13.15 -21.21 -17.78
CA MET A 1 -14.40 -20.46 -17.58
C MET A 1 -14.54 -20.15 -16.12
N LEU A 2 -14.43 -18.86 -15.77
CA LEU A 2 -15.17 -18.10 -14.76
C LEU A 2 -14.61 -16.67 -14.88
N THR A 3 -14.93 -16.01 -15.99
CA THR A 3 -14.85 -14.56 -16.09
C THR A 3 -15.93 -14.01 -15.16
N ASN A 4 -15.56 -13.77 -13.91
CA ASN A 4 -16.34 -12.86 -13.06
C ASN A 4 -16.19 -11.48 -13.70
N LEU A 5 -17.19 -11.13 -14.48
CA LEU A 5 -17.48 -9.77 -14.85
C LEU A 5 -17.53 -8.97 -13.55
N LYS A 6 -16.56 -8.07 -13.36
CA LYS A 6 -16.51 -7.14 -12.23
C LYS A 6 -17.81 -6.35 -12.23
N GLU A 7 -18.75 -6.74 -11.39
CA GLU A 7 -19.98 -5.98 -11.17
C GLU A 7 -19.60 -4.66 -10.50
N GLY A 8 -19.48 -3.62 -11.33
CA GLY A 8 -19.53 -2.22 -10.93
C GLY A 8 -18.36 -1.71 -10.09
N GLY A 9 -17.16 -1.57 -10.69
CA GLY A 9 -16.14 -0.54 -10.36
C GLY A 9 -15.72 -0.31 -8.89
N LEU A 10 -16.16 -1.14 -7.95
CA LEU A 10 -15.96 -0.98 -6.51
C LEU A 10 -15.12 -2.14 -6.00
N MET A 11 -13.97 -1.80 -5.43
CA MET A 11 -13.05 -2.76 -4.83
C MET A 11 -13.72 -3.48 -3.65
N ASN A 12 -13.72 -4.80 -3.68
CA ASN A 12 -14.26 -5.60 -2.58
C ASN A 12 -13.28 -5.67 -1.39
N GLU A 13 -13.76 -6.19 -0.26
CA GLU A 13 -12.94 -6.25 0.96
C GLU A 13 -11.71 -7.15 0.81
N MET A 14 -11.83 -8.29 0.11
CA MET A 14 -10.69 -9.19 -0.10
C MET A 14 -9.60 -8.55 -0.94
N GLU A 15 -9.97 -7.84 -2.02
CA GLU A 15 -9.03 -7.10 -2.86
C GLU A 15 -8.28 -6.02 -2.05
N ARG A 16 -9.00 -5.26 -1.20
CA ARG A 16 -8.36 -4.28 -0.30
C ARG A 16 -7.38 -4.94 0.66
N LEU A 17 -7.74 -6.09 1.21
CA LEU A 17 -6.87 -6.85 2.12
C LEU A 17 -5.63 -7.38 1.41
N GLU A 18 -5.74 -7.78 0.13
CA GLU A 18 -4.61 -8.22 -0.68
C GLU A 18 -3.60 -7.08 -0.89
N TYR A 19 -4.05 -5.89 -1.28
CA TYR A 19 -3.18 -4.72 -1.41
C TYR A 19 -2.50 -4.33 -0.08
N ILE A 20 -3.27 -4.37 1.01
CA ILE A 20 -2.74 -4.13 2.36
C ILE A 20 -1.65 -5.15 2.73
N ALA A 21 -1.87 -6.43 2.43
CA ALA A 21 -0.90 -7.48 2.73
C ALA A 21 0.40 -7.29 1.92
N LYS A 22 0.29 -7.04 0.60
CA LYS A 22 1.46 -6.77 -0.25
C LYS A 22 2.24 -5.54 0.22
N MET A 23 1.55 -4.48 0.62
CA MET A 23 2.18 -3.30 1.22
C MET A 23 2.92 -3.65 2.51
N ALA A 24 2.30 -4.38 3.44
CA ALA A 24 2.90 -4.74 4.73
C ALA A 24 4.17 -5.59 4.56
N GLU A 25 4.12 -6.60 3.68
CA GLU A 25 5.24 -7.49 3.36
C GLU A 25 6.45 -6.72 2.82
N ASN A 26 6.19 -5.69 2.00
CA ASN A 26 7.24 -4.93 1.31
C ASN A 26 7.56 -3.58 1.97
N LEU A 27 6.89 -3.25 3.07
CA LEU A 27 7.04 -1.98 3.78
C LEU A 27 8.49 -1.69 4.22
N PRO A 28 9.26 -2.66 4.77
CA PRO A 28 10.66 -2.42 5.12
C PRO A 28 11.51 -2.06 3.90
N THR A 29 11.29 -2.74 2.76
CA THR A 29 12.03 -2.50 1.51
C THR A 29 11.73 -1.11 0.96
N LEU A 30 10.45 -0.74 0.88
CA LEU A 30 10.03 0.58 0.40
C LEU A 30 10.55 1.70 1.31
N ARG A 31 10.45 1.52 2.64
CA ARG A 31 10.95 2.48 3.63
C ARG A 31 12.46 2.67 3.55
N THR A 32 13.22 1.58 3.52
CA THR A 32 14.69 1.64 3.46
C THR A 32 15.19 2.21 2.14
N LYS A 33 14.44 2.03 1.03
CA LYS A 33 14.73 2.66 -0.25
C LYS A 33 14.61 4.20 -0.21
N LEU A 34 13.82 4.76 0.71
CA LEU A 34 13.76 6.19 1.03
C LEU A 34 14.77 6.62 2.11
N ASN A 35 15.62 5.72 2.61
CA ASN A 35 16.51 5.94 3.75
C ASN A 35 15.79 6.35 5.04
N MET A 36 14.54 5.93 5.22
CA MET A 36 13.76 6.25 6.42
C MET A 36 13.93 5.18 7.51
N THR A 37 13.99 5.62 8.76
CA THR A 37 13.79 4.79 9.95
C THR A 37 12.30 4.48 10.17
N GLN A 38 12.01 3.46 10.99
CA GLN A 38 10.61 3.15 11.38
C GLN A 38 9.94 4.33 12.11
N GLU A 39 10.71 5.12 12.87
CA GLU A 39 10.21 6.31 13.58
C GLU A 39 9.81 7.40 12.58
N GLU A 40 10.67 7.70 11.60
CA GLU A 40 10.40 8.72 10.58
C GLU A 40 9.16 8.38 9.74
N LEU A 41 9.05 7.12 9.31
CA LEU A 41 7.85 6.68 8.59
C LEU A 41 6.60 6.77 9.46
N ALA A 42 6.69 6.36 10.73
CA ALA A 42 5.58 6.41 11.68
C ALA A 42 5.06 7.83 11.89
N ASN A 43 5.98 8.79 12.08
CA ASN A 43 5.66 10.21 12.19
C ASN A 43 4.98 10.74 10.92
N LEU A 44 5.45 10.31 9.74
CA LEU A 44 4.89 10.76 8.46
C LEU A 44 3.46 10.25 8.22
N ILE A 45 3.13 9.02 8.64
CA ILE A 45 1.79 8.43 8.48
C ILE A 45 0.89 8.60 9.72
N GLY A 46 1.35 9.32 10.75
CA GLY A 46 0.56 9.63 11.94
C GLY A 46 0.25 8.45 12.85
N VAL A 47 1.19 7.50 13.00
CA VAL A 47 1.06 6.35 13.90
C VAL A 47 2.27 6.23 14.84
N SER A 48 2.21 5.37 15.84
CA SER A 48 3.39 5.09 16.67
C SER A 48 4.43 4.27 15.92
N ARG A 49 5.72 4.42 16.27
CA ARG A 49 6.78 3.53 15.76
C ARG A 49 6.50 2.05 16.00
N SER A 50 5.94 1.70 17.16
CA SER A 50 5.53 0.32 17.45
C SER A 50 4.50 -0.20 16.45
N THR A 51 3.61 0.66 15.96
CA THR A 51 2.62 0.28 14.94
C THR A 51 3.29 -0.06 13.61
N VAL A 52 4.28 0.72 13.16
CA VAL A 52 5.08 0.39 11.96
C VAL A 52 5.82 -0.94 12.14
N ILE A 53 6.43 -1.19 13.30
CA ILE A 53 7.09 -2.49 13.58
C ILE A 53 6.11 -3.66 13.42
N LEU A 54 4.88 -3.51 13.93
CA LEU A 54 3.86 -4.57 13.85
C LEU A 54 3.35 -4.75 12.42
N PHE A 55 3.26 -3.68 11.62
CA PHE A 55 2.95 -3.77 10.19
C PHE A 55 4.03 -4.54 9.45
N GLU A 56 5.30 -4.17 9.61
CA GLU A 56 6.45 -4.82 8.96
C GLU A 56 6.61 -6.30 9.34
N LYS A 57 6.11 -6.71 10.50
CA LYS A 57 6.09 -8.10 10.95
C LYS A 57 4.83 -8.86 10.53
N GLY A 58 3.88 -8.22 9.87
CA GLY A 58 2.56 -8.80 9.57
C GLY A 58 1.71 -9.13 10.80
N GLN A 59 2.06 -8.59 11.97
CA GLN A 59 1.38 -8.87 13.24
C GLN A 59 0.16 -7.97 13.47
N ARG A 60 0.03 -6.89 12.70
CA ARG A 60 -1.12 -5.99 12.71
C ARG A 60 -1.47 -5.61 11.29
N SER A 61 -2.74 -5.69 10.92
CA SER A 61 -3.22 -5.17 9.65
C SER A 61 -3.31 -3.64 9.70
N MET A 62 -2.88 -2.96 8.63
CA MET A 62 -3.03 -1.51 8.51
C MET A 62 -4.45 -1.15 8.07
N THR A 63 -4.90 0.05 8.40
CA THR A 63 -6.15 0.57 7.85
C THR A 63 -5.98 0.94 6.39
N TRP A 64 -7.07 0.99 5.63
CA TRP A 64 -7.02 1.49 4.26
C TRP A 64 -6.49 2.92 4.16
N ASN A 65 -6.83 3.78 5.11
CA ASN A 65 -6.32 5.16 5.12
C ASN A 65 -4.80 5.17 5.27
N THR A 66 -4.25 4.30 6.14
CA THR A 66 -2.79 4.13 6.27
C THR A 66 -2.18 3.61 4.97
N PHE A 67 -2.80 2.63 4.31
CA PHE A 67 -2.35 2.13 3.01
C PHE A 67 -2.31 3.26 1.97
N LEU A 68 -3.37 4.08 1.87
CA LEU A 68 -3.41 5.22 0.94
C LEU A 68 -2.35 6.28 1.25
N SER A 69 -2.09 6.57 2.54
CA SER A 69 -0.99 7.45 2.92
C SER A 69 0.36 6.91 2.44
N LEU A 70 0.60 5.60 2.56
CA LEU A 70 1.81 4.96 2.08
C LEU A 70 1.92 5.00 0.55
N ILE A 71 0.82 4.74 -0.18
CA ILE A 71 0.76 4.91 -1.64
C ILE A 71 1.15 6.33 -2.04
N LEU A 72 0.60 7.35 -1.38
CA LEU A 72 0.95 8.74 -1.64
C LEU A 72 2.44 9.01 -1.41
N ILE A 73 3.01 8.55 -0.30
CA ILE A 73 4.42 8.79 0.03
C ILE A 73 5.34 8.11 -0.98
N PHE A 74 5.13 6.82 -1.22
CA PHE A 74 6.01 6.02 -2.07
C PHE A 74 5.84 6.32 -3.57
N SER A 75 4.68 6.81 -4.01
CA SER A 75 4.48 7.20 -5.41
C SER A 75 5.23 8.47 -5.79
N LYS A 76 5.58 9.33 -4.81
CA LYS A 76 6.31 10.59 -5.05
C LYS A 76 7.82 10.42 -5.25
N ASN A 77 8.36 9.25 -4.98
CA ASN A 77 9.75 8.92 -5.27
C ASN A 77 9.82 7.91 -6.44
N SER A 78 10.65 8.20 -7.45
CA SER A 78 10.70 7.42 -8.68
C SER A 78 11.08 5.96 -8.48
N ASP A 79 11.96 5.67 -7.52
CA ASP A 79 12.43 4.32 -7.25
C ASP A 79 11.38 3.49 -6.53
N THR A 80 10.78 4.03 -5.46
CA THR A 80 9.72 3.33 -4.74
C THR A 80 8.45 3.21 -5.57
N ASN A 81 8.14 4.18 -6.42
CA ASN A 81 7.01 4.08 -7.34
C ASN A 81 7.18 2.90 -8.33
N LYS A 82 8.36 2.79 -8.97
CA LYS A 82 8.69 1.64 -9.83
C LYS A 82 8.61 0.33 -9.06
N LEU A 83 9.10 0.31 -7.82
CA LEU A 83 9.08 -0.88 -7.00
C LEU A 83 7.65 -1.30 -6.61
N MET A 84 6.77 -0.36 -6.26
CA MET A 84 5.35 -0.66 -5.99
C MET A 84 4.64 -1.25 -7.20
N LYS A 85 4.94 -0.77 -8.42
CA LYS A 85 4.41 -1.36 -9.66
C LYS A 85 4.94 -2.78 -9.87
N ALA A 86 6.23 -3.02 -9.64
CA ALA A 86 6.85 -4.34 -9.80
C ALA A 86 6.41 -5.39 -8.75
N LEU A 87 5.92 -4.94 -7.60
CA LEU A 87 5.44 -5.78 -6.49
C LEU A 87 3.91 -5.92 -6.45
N ASP A 88 3.20 -5.46 -7.49
CA ASP A 88 1.74 -5.45 -7.57
C ASP A 88 1.04 -4.75 -6.38
N ILE A 89 1.69 -3.73 -5.80
CA ILE A 89 1.16 -2.89 -4.72
C ILE A 89 0.40 -1.69 -5.30
N TYR A 90 0.88 -1.13 -6.42
CA TYR A 90 0.24 -0.03 -7.15
C TYR A 90 0.03 -0.43 -8.62
N THR A 91 -1.12 -1.03 -8.89
CA THR A 91 -1.51 -1.54 -10.22
C THR A 91 -2.30 -0.50 -11.01
N ASP A 92 -2.39 -0.67 -12.33
CA ASP A 92 -3.21 0.19 -13.18
C ASP A 92 -4.69 0.14 -12.78
N GLU A 93 -5.18 -1.03 -12.32
CA GLU A 93 -6.51 -1.19 -11.76
C GLU A 93 -6.71 -0.33 -10.49
N LEU A 94 -5.75 -0.36 -9.56
CA LEU A 94 -5.83 0.46 -8.36
C LEU A 94 -5.77 1.96 -8.71
N GLU A 95 -4.95 2.33 -9.69
CA GLU A 95 -4.84 3.70 -10.20
C GLU A 95 -6.18 4.19 -10.80
N GLU A 96 -6.87 3.37 -11.58
CA GLU A 96 -8.21 3.68 -12.12
C GLU A 96 -9.25 3.88 -11.01
N ILE A 97 -9.27 2.98 -10.01
CA ILE A 97 -10.19 3.07 -8.87
C ILE A 97 -9.96 4.36 -8.07
N LEU A 98 -8.69 4.75 -7.85
CA LEU A 98 -8.34 5.98 -7.13
C LEU A 98 -8.57 7.24 -7.94
N GLY A 99 -8.45 7.17 -9.27
CA GLY A 99 -8.74 8.27 -10.20
C GLY A 99 -10.22 8.62 -10.31
N GLY A 100 -11.09 7.71 -9.85
CA GLY A 100 -12.54 7.81 -9.94
C GLY A 100 -12.99 7.64 -11.38
N ASN A 101 -13.37 6.41 -11.76
CA ASN A 101 -13.92 5.98 -13.06
C ASN A 101 -14.22 7.14 -14.03
N GLN A 102 -13.23 7.52 -14.85
CA GLN A 102 -13.40 8.52 -15.92
C GLN A 102 -13.85 7.84 -17.21
#